data_AF-A0A132AES4-F1
#
_entry.id   AF-A0A132AES4-F1
#
_cell.length_a   1.000
_cell.length_b   1.000
_cell.length_c   1.000
_cell.angle_alpha   90.00
_cell.angle_beta   90.00
_cell.angle_gamma   90.00
#
_symmetry.space_group_name_H-M   'P 1'
#
loop_
_entity.id
_entity.type
_entity.pdbx_description
1 polymer ?
#
loop_
_entity_poly.entity_id
_entity_poly.type
_entity_poly.pdbx_seq_one_letter_code
_entity_poly.pdbx_strand_id
1 'polypeptide(L)' 'MVTYLLQFMFAVVALQLFKSVREECQGNFISYDGGGNPSVLEREWARNKFHFDDIGAAMLTLCTVSTFEGWPE' A
#
# COMPACT_ATOMS: atom_id res chain seq x y z
N MET A 1 -15.96 -1.87 22.45
CA MET A 1 -16.43 -3.07 21.70
C MET A 1 -17.02 -2.70 20.35
N VAL A 2 -17.92 -1.72 20.25
CA VAL A 2 -18.47 -1.24 18.95
C VAL A 2 -17.40 -0.69 18.01
N THR A 3 -16.42 0.08 18.53
CA THR A 3 -15.32 0.64 17.75
C THR A 3 -14.45 -0.41 17.06
N TYR A 4 -14.14 -1.51 17.75
CA TYR A 4 -13.36 -2.62 17.17
C TYR A 4 -14.13 -3.37 16.08
N LEU A 5 -15.45 -3.53 16.25
CA LEU A 5 -16.29 -4.15 15.22
C LEU A 5 -16.36 -3.27 13.96
N LEU A 6 -16.47 -1.96 14.14
CA LEU A 6 -16.45 -1.00 13.04
C LEU A 6 -15.09 -0.97 12.32
N GLN A 7 -13.97 -0.99 13.06
CA GLN A 7 -12.63 -1.10 12.48
C GLN A 7 -12.45 -2.39 11.68
N PHE A 8 -12.99 -3.51 12.15
CA PHE A 8 -12.96 -4.77 11.41
C PHE A 8 -13.78 -4.69 10.11
N MET A 9 -14.98 -4.14 10.15
CA MET A 9 -15.81 -3.96 8.94
C MET A 9 -15.08 -3.10 7.90
N PHE A 10 -14.49 -1.97 8.31
CA PHE A 10 -13.72 -1.13 7.40
C PHE A 10 -12.43 -1.80 6.90
N ALA A 11 -11.75 -2.58 7.73
CA ALA A 11 -10.58 -3.34 7.30
C ALA A 11 -10.93 -4.31 6.17
N VAL A 12 -12.04 -5.05 6.29
CA VAL A 12 -12.49 -5.99 5.25
C VAL A 12 -12.84 -5.25 3.96
N VAL A 13 -13.52 -4.11 4.04
CA VAL A 13 -13.83 -3.29 2.84
C VAL A 13 -12.55 -2.78 2.17
N ALA A 14 -11.60 -2.26 2.96
CA ALA A 14 -10.34 -1.74 2.45
C ALA A 14 -9.48 -2.83 1.78
N LEU A 15 -9.51 -4.07 2.29
CA LEU A 15 -8.85 -5.21 1.67
C LEU A 15 -9.40 -5.54 0.28
N GLN A 16 -10.70 -5.36 0.04
CA GLN A 16 -11.28 -5.65 -1.27
C GLN A 16 -10.97 -4.53 -2.29
N LEU A 17 -10.89 -3.29 -1.82
CA LEU A 17 -10.68 -2.12 -2.69
C LEU A 17 -9.19 -1.88 -3.00
N PHE A 18 -8.31 -2.09 -2.03
CA PHE A 18 -6.90 -1.69 -2.09
C PHE A 18 -5.94 -2.87 -2.07
N LYS A 19 -6.42 -4.07 -2.41
CA LYS A 19 -5.56 -5.25 -2.52
C LYS A 19 -4.47 -4.98 -3.54
N SER A 20 -3.22 -5.17 -3.13
CA SER A 20 -2.10 -4.93 -4.03
C SER A 20 -1.95 -6.07 -5.07
N VAL A 21 -1.70 -5.71 -6.33
CA VAL A 21 -1.56 -6.67 -7.44
C VAL A 21 -0.08 -6.88 -7.75
N ARG A 22 0.53 -7.85 -7.06
CA ARG A 22 1.95 -8.24 -7.28
C ARG A 22 2.22 -8.73 -8.70
N GLU A 23 1.22 -9.31 -9.35
CA GLU A 23 1.36 -9.91 -10.67
C GLU A 23 1.64 -8.88 -11.76
N GLU A 24 1.26 -7.62 -11.57
CA GLU A 24 1.44 -6.55 -12.54
C GLU A 24 2.85 -5.92 -12.48
N CYS A 25 3.59 -6.15 -11.40
CA CYS A 25 4.95 -5.66 -11.21
C CYS A 25 5.99 -6.64 -11.72
N GLN A 26 6.00 -6.86 -13.03
CA GLN A 26 6.96 -7.70 -13.74
C GLN A 26 7.63 -6.93 -14.88
N GLY A 27 8.83 -7.37 -15.25
CA GLY A 27 9.61 -6.81 -16.35
C GLY A 27 10.45 -5.58 -15.96
N ASN A 28 10.86 -4.80 -16.95
CA ASN A 28 11.77 -3.68 -16.77
C ASN A 28 11.08 -2.35 -17.11
N PHE A 29 11.53 -1.26 -16.48
CA PHE A 29 11.10 0.10 -16.80
C PHE A 29 12.31 0.95 -17.23
N ILE A 30 12.04 2.04 -17.95
CA ILE A 30 13.08 2.97 -18.39
C ILE A 30 13.03 4.18 -17.47
N SER A 31 14.10 4.43 -16.73
CA SER A 31 14.25 5.64 -15.93
C SER A 31 14.94 6.74 -16.74
N TYR A 32 14.41 7.95 -16.64
CA TYR A 32 14.98 9.15 -17.24
C TYR A 32 15.32 10.13 -16.11
N ASP A 33 16.51 10.00 -15.53
CA ASP A 33 17.00 10.96 -14.54
C ASP A 33 17.41 12.26 -15.25
N GLY A 34 16.50 13.24 -15.29
CA GLY A 34 16.76 14.68 -15.39
C GLY A 34 17.71 15.21 -16.48
N GLY A 35 18.06 14.41 -17.49
CA GLY A 35 19.01 14.77 -18.55
C GLY A 35 20.10 13.73 -18.87
N GLY A 36 20.17 12.60 -18.15
CA GLY A 36 21.06 11.48 -18.45
C GLY A 36 20.53 10.49 -19.49
N ASN A 37 21.41 9.62 -20.02
CA ASN A 37 21.02 8.53 -20.92
C ASN A 37 19.98 7.62 -20.26
N PRO A 38 18.99 7.09 -21.02
CA PRO A 38 17.97 6.20 -20.48
C PRO A 38 18.62 4.91 -19.94
N SER A 39 18.32 4.58 -18.68
CA SER A 39 18.73 3.32 -18.06
C SER A 39 17.54 2.38 -17.94
N VAL A 40 17.71 1.13 -18.40
CA VAL A 40 16.73 0.06 -18.19
C VAL A 40 16.96 -0.50 -16.78
N LEU A 41 15.94 -0.41 -15.93
CA LEU A 41 15.94 -0.93 -14.57
C LEU A 41 14.89 -2.03 -14.43
N GLU A 42 15.19 -3.03 -13.61
CA GLU A 42 14.23 -4.09 -13.27
C GLU A 42 13.16 -3.54 -12.32
N ARG A 43 11.88 -3.91 -12.52
CA ARG A 43 10.80 -3.49 -11.64
C ARG A 43 10.83 -4.33 -10.38
N GLU A 44 11.04 -3.67 -9.24
CA GLU A 44 10.95 -4.32 -7.93
C GLU A 44 9.62 -3.99 -7.26
N TRP A 45 8.98 -5.02 -6.70
CA TRP A 45 7.75 -4.85 -5.92
C TRP A 45 8.08 -4.38 -4.51
N ALA A 46 7.98 -3.08 -4.29
CA ALA A 46 8.08 -2.49 -2.96
C ALA A 46 6.69 -2.38 -2.31
N ARG A 47 6.54 -2.96 -1.12
CA ARG A 47 5.32 -2.78 -0.30
C ARG A 47 5.46 -1.51 0.52
N ASN A 48 4.41 -0.68 0.54
CA ASN A 48 4.36 0.45 1.46
C ASN A 48 4.34 -0.05 2.92
N LYS A 49 4.83 0.78 3.85
CA LYS A 49 4.80 0.47 5.29
C LYS A 49 3.37 0.26 5.81
N PHE A 50 2.42 1.03 5.29
CA PHE A 50 0.99 0.87 5.52
C PHE A 50 0.33 0.30 4.26
N HIS A 51 -0.20 -0.91 4.35
CA HIS A 51 -0.75 -1.64 3.21
C HIS A 51 -2.01 -2.45 3.58
N PHE A 52 -2.83 -2.76 2.59
CA PHE A 52 -4.10 -3.49 2.72
C PHE A 52 -4.05 -4.87 2.06
N ASP A 53 -2.99 -5.63 2.36
CA ASP A 53 -2.82 -6.99 1.80
C ASP A 53 -3.44 -8.08 2.67
N ASP A 54 -3.44 -7.86 3.98
CA ASP A 54 -3.96 -8.77 5.01
C ASP A 54 -4.70 -7.99 6.10
N ILE A 55 -5.56 -8.70 6.84
CA ILE A 55 -6.47 -8.09 7.83
C ILE A 55 -5.67 -7.37 8.94
N GLY A 56 -4.52 -7.90 9.33
CA GLY A 56 -3.69 -7.31 10.39
C GLY A 56 -3.09 -5.98 9.95
N ALA A 57 -2.50 -5.93 8.75
CA ALA A 57 -1.94 -4.71 8.18
C ALA A 57 -3.01 -3.64 7.91
N ALA A 58 -4.20 -4.06 7.46
CA ALA A 58 -5.34 -3.16 7.26
C ALA A 58 -5.81 -2.54 8.59
N MET A 59 -5.91 -3.34 9.66
CA MET A 59 -6.25 -2.82 11.00
C MET A 59 -5.20 -1.85 11.53
N LEU A 60 -3.91 -2.16 11.36
CA LEU A 60 -2.83 -1.28 11.79
C LEU A 60 -2.89 0.07 11.05
N THR A 61 -3.12 0.03 9.75
CA THR A 61 -3.26 1.24 8.91
C THR A 61 -4.50 2.05 9.31
N LEU A 62 -5.62 1.42 9.63
CA LEU A 62 -6.80 2.13 10.13
C LEU A 62 -6.58 2.74 11.52
N CYS A 63 -5.72 2.13 12.34
CA CYS A 63 -5.33 2.68 13.64
C CYS A 63 -4.51 3.97 13.49
N THR A 64 -3.53 4.00 12.58
CA THR A 64 -2.72 5.20 12.32
C THR A 64 -3.55 6.32 11.71
N VAL A 65 -4.44 6.01 10.76
CA VAL A 65 -5.39 7.00 10.21
C VAL A 65 -6.33 7.54 11.29
N SER A 66 -6.79 6.69 12.22
CA SER A 66 -7.69 7.14 13.31
C SER A 66 -7.02 8.07 14.33
N THR A 67 -5.68 8.02 14.42
CA THR A 67 -4.88 8.88 15.30
C THR A 67 -4.26 10.06 14.54
N PHE A 68 -4.46 10.13 13.22
CA PHE A 68 -3.88 11.13 12.32
C PHE A 68 -2.33 11.17 12.32
N GLU A 69 -1.68 10.08 12.74
CA GLU A 69 -0.22 9.97 12.68
C GLU A 69 0.20 9.33 11.35
N GLY A 70 0.97 10.06 10.52
CA GLY A 70 1.45 9.56 9.22
C GLY A 70 0.45 9.67 8.07
N TRP A 71 -0.59 10.51 8.21
CA TRP A 71 -1.51 10.84 7.12
C TRP A 71 -1.53 12.36 6.87
N PRO A 72 -1.37 12.87 5.62
CA PRO A 72 -1.18 12.15 4.36
C PRO A 72 0.32 12.00 4.03
N GLU A 73 0.88 10.81 4.24
CA GLU A 73 2.15 10.42 3.61
C GLU A 73 1.95 10.01 2.14
#